data_AF-A0A5C6VA44-F1
#
_entry.id   AF-A0A5C6VA44-F1
#
_cell.length_a   1.000
_cell.length_b   1.000
_cell.length_c   1.000
_cell.angle_alpha   90.00
_cell.angle_beta   90.00
_cell.angle_gamma   90.00
#
_symmetry.space_group_name_H-M   'P 1'
#
loop_
_entity.id
_entity.type
_entity.pdbx_description
1 polymer ?
#
loop_
_entity_poly.entity_id
_entity_poly.type
_entity_poly.pdbx_seq_one_letter_code
_entity_poly.pdbx_strand_id
1 'polypeptide(L)'
;MLQLFNHQIRFVLAVIFVVCFGGFIWGWVAISTYIQTGFFAIAIGFLSGFVASLYFERQNAWLYSTVATSFSFIGIFIGKYIIFAYYEQDVLFVQPEFSKFNLSIKALAGINFTKLAAYFQYTIKNYNFLDFFWSLLAIVTAFVNSRRVSKYKKALYRFKQRLRGR
;
A
#
# COMPACT_ATOMS: atom_id res chain seq x y z
N MET A 1 -0.84 17.85 23.57
CA MET A 1 0.09 17.61 22.42
C MET A 1 0.55 16.15 22.34
N LEU A 2 1.10 15.56 23.40
CA LEU A 2 1.64 14.17 23.38
C LEU A 2 0.64 13.10 22.89
N GLN A 3 -0.63 13.16 23.30
CA GLN A 3 -1.64 12.19 22.87
C GLN A 3 -1.95 12.26 21.37
N LEU A 4 -1.95 13.46 20.80
CA LEU A 4 -2.23 13.69 19.37
C LEU A 4 -1.06 13.19 18.51
N PHE A 5 0.18 13.38 18.99
CA PHE A 5 1.39 12.85 18.37
C PHE A 5 1.43 11.32 18.38
N ASN A 6 1.11 10.69 19.52
CA ASN A 6 1.02 9.23 19.62
C ASN A 6 -0.04 8.64 18.68
N HIS A 7 -1.16 9.33 18.48
CA HIS A 7 -2.21 8.88 17.56
C HIS A 7 -1.76 8.92 16.10
N GLN A 8 -1.08 10.00 15.69
CA GLN A 8 -0.51 10.13 14.34
C GLN A 8 0.56 9.07 14.06
N ILE A 9 1.44 8.78 15.03
CA ILE A 9 2.44 7.72 14.90
C ILE A 9 1.77 6.36 14.69
N ARG A 10 0.75 6.02 15.51
CA ARG A 10 0.01 4.76 15.38
C ARG A 10 -0.64 4.64 14.01
N PHE A 11 -1.19 5.73 13.49
CA PHE A 11 -1.73 5.77 12.13
C PHE A 11 -0.66 5.45 11.08
N VAL A 12 0.48 6.14 11.11
CA VAL A 12 1.55 5.93 10.12
C VAL A 12 2.07 4.49 10.19
N LEU A 13 2.30 3.96 11.39
CA LEU A 13 2.72 2.57 11.57
C LEU A 13 1.69 1.57 11.03
N ALA A 14 0.40 1.79 11.30
CA ALA A 14 -0.67 0.94 10.79
C ALA A 14 -0.75 0.98 9.25
N VAL A 15 -0.62 2.16 8.64
CA VAL A 15 -0.59 2.29 7.17
C VAL A 15 0.60 1.57 6.58
N ILE A 16 1.81 1.81 7.12
CA ILE A 16 3.04 1.15 6.67
C ILE A 16 2.88 -0.37 6.74
N PHE A 17 2.43 -0.89 7.88
CA PHE A 17 2.24 -2.32 8.08
C PHE A 17 1.32 -2.91 7.02
N VAL A 18 0.13 -2.33 6.86
CA VAL A 18 -0.89 -2.84 5.94
C VAL A 18 -0.45 -2.76 4.48
N VAL A 19 0.22 -1.68 4.09
CA VAL A 19 0.73 -1.47 2.75
C VAL A 19 1.88 -2.43 2.43
N CYS A 20 2.85 -2.58 3.34
CA CYS A 20 3.97 -3.51 3.18
C CYS A 20 3.47 -4.95 3.13
N PHE A 21 2.55 -5.32 4.02
CA PHE A 21 1.96 -6.65 4.06
C PHE A 21 1.13 -6.94 2.80
N GLY A 22 0.31 -5.99 2.36
CA GLY A 22 -0.47 -6.10 1.13
C GLY A 22 0.41 -6.21 -0.12
N GLY A 23 1.48 -5.42 -0.20
CA GLY A 23 2.48 -5.49 -1.26
C GLY A 23 3.20 -6.84 -1.28
N PHE A 24 3.60 -7.35 -0.11
CA PHE A 24 4.23 -8.66 0.03
C PHE A 24 3.31 -9.79 -0.44
N ILE A 25 2.05 -9.82 0.04
CA ILE A 25 1.06 -10.82 -0.39
C ILE A 25 0.86 -10.75 -1.90
N TRP A 26 0.73 -9.54 -2.46
CA TRP A 26 0.58 -9.40 -3.90
C TRP A 26 1.76 -9.99 -4.67
N GLY A 27 2.99 -9.61 -4.29
CA GLY A 27 4.21 -10.14 -4.93
C GLY A 27 4.29 -11.66 -4.85
N TRP A 28 4.04 -12.23 -3.66
CA TRP A 28 4.03 -13.67 -3.45
C TRP A 28 2.97 -14.40 -4.28
N VAL A 29 1.74 -13.90 -4.32
CA VAL A 29 0.66 -14.49 -5.13
C VAL A 29 0.98 -14.39 -6.61
N ALA A 30 1.52 -13.26 -7.07
CA ALA A 30 1.85 -13.03 -8.47
C ALA A 30 2.91 -14.02 -8.98
N ILE A 31 3.99 -14.24 -8.22
CA ILE A 31 4.99 -15.26 -8.60
C ILE A 31 4.46 -16.68 -8.45
N SER A 32 3.52 -16.91 -7.52
CA SER A 32 2.91 -18.23 -7.30
C SER A 32 2.03 -18.66 -8.46
N THR A 33 1.26 -17.72 -8.98
CA THR A 33 0.29 -17.95 -10.05
C THR A 33 0.83 -17.61 -11.44
N TYR A 34 1.99 -16.95 -11.53
CA TYR A 34 2.51 -16.33 -12.76
C TYR A 34 1.57 -15.27 -13.36
N ILE A 35 0.64 -14.73 -12.56
CA ILE A 35 -0.33 -13.73 -13.01
C ILE A 35 -0.07 -12.42 -12.31
N GLN A 36 0.21 -11.37 -13.10
CA GLN A 36 0.27 -10.00 -12.62
C GLN A 36 -1.14 -9.40 -12.64
N THR A 37 -1.88 -9.56 -11.55
CA THR A 37 -3.21 -8.94 -11.42
C THR A 37 -3.10 -7.55 -10.80
N GLY A 38 -3.62 -6.54 -11.49
CA GLY A 38 -3.68 -5.17 -10.99
C GLY A 38 -4.74 -4.93 -9.91
N PHE A 39 -5.65 -5.89 -9.68
CA PHE A 39 -6.66 -5.82 -8.61
C PHE A 39 -6.05 -5.70 -7.21
N PHE A 40 -4.84 -6.23 -6.99
CA PHE A 40 -4.15 -6.05 -5.71
C PHE A 40 -3.76 -4.59 -5.46
N ALA A 41 -3.51 -3.79 -6.50
CA ALA A 41 -3.28 -2.36 -6.34
C ALA A 41 -4.53 -1.66 -5.75
N ILE A 42 -5.72 -2.04 -6.22
CA ILE A 42 -6.99 -1.56 -5.65
C ILE A 42 -7.12 -2.02 -4.20
N ALA A 43 -6.84 -3.29 -3.90
CA ALA A 43 -6.92 -3.82 -2.54
C ALA A 43 -5.98 -3.08 -1.58
N ILE A 44 -4.73 -2.81 -1.97
CA ILE A 44 -3.75 -2.04 -1.21
C ILE A 44 -4.25 -0.61 -0.98
N GLY A 45 -4.76 0.05 -2.02
CA GLY A 45 -5.35 1.39 -1.91
C GLY A 45 -6.58 1.42 -1.00
N PHE A 46 -7.47 0.43 -1.12
CA PHE A 46 -8.62 0.28 -0.24
C PHE A 46 -8.20 0.14 1.22
N LEU A 47 -7.27 -0.77 1.49
CA LEU A 47 -6.75 -1.05 2.82
C LEU A 47 -6.07 0.18 3.45
N SER A 48 -5.20 0.88 2.72
CA SER A 48 -4.56 2.11 3.23
C SER A 48 -5.59 3.21 3.50
N GLY A 49 -6.54 3.41 2.58
CA GLY A 49 -7.64 4.37 2.74
C GLY A 49 -8.54 4.03 3.92
N PHE A 50 -8.82 2.75 4.14
CA PHE A 50 -9.61 2.26 5.27
C PHE A 50 -8.91 2.52 6.62
N VAL A 51 -7.60 2.29 6.70
CA VAL A 51 -6.79 2.64 7.90
C VAL A 51 -6.86 4.14 8.18
N ALA A 52 -6.68 5.01 7.17
CA ALA A 52 -6.85 6.45 7.36
C ALA A 52 -8.23 6.83 7.88
N SER A 53 -9.25 6.09 7.45
CA SER A 53 -10.63 6.24 7.87
C SER A 53 -10.82 5.89 9.36
N LEU A 54 -10.14 4.85 9.86
CA LEU A 54 -10.19 4.41 11.26
C LEU A 54 -9.53 5.43 12.20
N TYR A 55 -8.38 5.96 11.80
CA TYR A 55 -7.61 6.92 12.58
C TYR A 55 -8.03 8.38 12.37
N PHE A 56 -9.10 8.61 11.61
CA PHE A 56 -9.60 9.94 11.29
C PHE A 56 -9.75 10.87 12.50
N GLU A 57 -9.13 12.06 12.42
CA GLU A 57 -9.33 13.19 13.33
C GLU A 57 -9.82 14.43 12.58
N ARG A 58 -10.69 15.22 13.24
CA ARG A 58 -11.34 16.39 12.62
C ARG A 58 -10.35 17.49 12.23
N GLN A 59 -9.33 17.75 13.03
CA GLN A 59 -8.37 18.85 12.80
C GLN A 59 -7.45 18.57 11.59
N ASN A 60 -7.09 17.30 11.34
CA ASN A 60 -6.09 16.94 10.33
C ASN A 60 -6.64 15.99 9.26
N ALA A 61 -7.93 16.11 8.94
CA ALA A 61 -8.65 15.24 8.02
C ALA A 61 -7.95 15.01 6.66
N TRP A 62 -7.31 16.04 6.12
CA TRP A 62 -6.63 15.98 4.82
C TRP A 62 -5.33 15.16 4.90
N LEU A 63 -4.61 15.28 6.02
CA LEU A 63 -3.31 14.65 6.26
C LEU A 63 -3.41 13.12 6.19
N TYR A 64 -4.42 12.53 6.84
CA TYR A 64 -4.65 11.08 6.82
C TYR A 64 -4.92 10.55 5.41
N SER A 65 -5.67 11.31 4.60
CA SER A 65 -5.93 10.92 3.21
C SER A 65 -4.67 10.98 2.36
N THR A 66 -3.92 12.08 2.45
CA THR A 66 -2.69 12.25 1.65
C THR A 66 -1.68 11.18 2.00
N VAL A 67 -1.47 10.91 3.29
CA VAL A 67 -0.55 9.85 3.75
C VAL A 67 -1.00 8.48 3.23
N ALA A 68 -2.27 8.08 3.40
CA ALA A 68 -2.72 6.78 2.90
C ALA A 68 -2.59 6.63 1.37
N THR A 69 -2.85 7.69 0.61
CA THR A 69 -2.64 7.70 -0.84
C THR A 69 -1.16 7.57 -1.19
N SER A 70 -0.27 8.37 -0.59
CA SER A 70 1.16 8.31 -0.88
C SER A 70 1.78 6.96 -0.49
N PHE A 71 1.38 6.40 0.66
CA PHE A 71 1.89 5.10 1.09
C PHE A 71 1.35 3.96 0.23
N SER A 72 0.16 4.06 -0.38
CA SER A 72 -0.35 2.99 -1.27
C SER A 72 0.64 2.65 -2.41
N PHE A 73 1.38 3.64 -2.91
CA PHE A 73 2.45 3.42 -3.89
C PHE A 73 3.57 2.53 -3.37
N ILE A 74 3.91 2.60 -2.08
CA ILE A 74 4.96 1.76 -1.49
C ILE A 74 4.54 0.28 -1.54
N GLY A 75 3.27 -0.02 -1.31
CA GLY A 75 2.77 -1.40 -1.37
C GLY A 75 2.78 -1.93 -2.79
N ILE A 76 2.38 -1.09 -3.75
CA ILE A 76 2.48 -1.44 -5.18
C ILE A 76 3.94 -1.66 -5.57
N PHE A 77 4.83 -0.77 -5.12
CA PHE A 77 6.26 -0.86 -5.37
C PHE A 77 6.84 -2.17 -4.82
N ILE A 78 6.51 -2.54 -3.58
CA ILE A 78 6.97 -3.79 -2.96
C ILE A 78 6.50 -5.02 -3.76
N GLY A 79 5.22 -5.08 -4.12
CA GLY A 79 4.70 -6.21 -4.89
C GLY A 79 5.36 -6.36 -6.25
N LYS A 80 5.50 -5.26 -6.99
CA LYS A 80 6.21 -5.25 -8.28
C LYS A 80 7.70 -5.55 -8.15
N TYR A 81 8.35 -5.07 -7.09
CA TYR A 81 9.74 -5.36 -6.84
C TYR A 81 9.97 -6.86 -6.60
N ILE A 82 9.11 -7.53 -5.83
CA ILE A 82 9.19 -9.00 -5.65
C ILE A 82 9.08 -9.72 -6.99
N ILE A 83 8.13 -9.30 -7.84
CA ILE A 83 7.94 -9.89 -9.17
C ILE A 83 9.17 -9.65 -10.04
N PHE A 84 9.72 -8.43 -10.05
CA PHE A 84 10.95 -8.10 -10.76
C PHE A 84 12.13 -8.95 -10.28
N ALA A 85 12.36 -8.99 -8.96
CA ALA A 85 13.46 -9.74 -8.38
C ALA A 85 13.33 -11.24 -8.67
N TYR A 86 12.11 -11.77 -8.73
CA TYR A 86 11.84 -13.14 -9.15
C TYR A 86 12.25 -13.37 -10.61
N TYR A 87 11.86 -12.50 -11.55
CA TYR A 87 12.25 -12.68 -12.97
C TYR A 87 13.73 -12.37 -13.24
N GLU A 88 14.33 -11.43 -12.51
CA GLU A 88 15.78 -11.16 -12.58
C GLU A 88 16.56 -12.36 -12.04
N GLN A 89 16.10 -12.99 -10.96
CA GLN A 89 16.73 -14.17 -10.37
C GLN A 89 16.40 -15.46 -11.13
N ASP A 90 15.25 -15.61 -11.78
CA ASP A 90 14.89 -16.82 -12.53
C ASP A 90 15.76 -17.03 -13.78
N VAL A 91 16.42 -15.98 -14.30
CA VAL A 91 17.47 -16.15 -15.33
C VAL A 91 18.76 -16.78 -14.75
N LEU A 92 18.93 -16.75 -13.41
CA LEU A 92 20.15 -17.16 -12.71
C LEU A 92 19.95 -18.27 -11.66
N PHE A 93 18.72 -18.58 -11.24
CA PHE A 93 18.41 -19.55 -10.20
C PHE A 93 17.30 -20.51 -10.62
N VAL A 94 17.67 -21.46 -11.50
CA VAL A 94 17.03 -22.77 -11.60
C VAL A 94 17.41 -23.56 -10.34
N GLN A 95 16.91 -23.16 -9.16
CA GLN A 95 17.08 -23.93 -7.93
C GLN A 95 15.72 -24.51 -7.51
N PRO A 96 15.48 -25.81 -7.77
CA PRO A 96 14.18 -26.45 -7.58
C PRO A 96 13.73 -26.59 -6.11
N GLU A 97 14.49 -26.09 -5.13
CA GLU A 97 14.28 -26.39 -3.70
C GLU A 97 13.63 -25.27 -2.89
N PHE A 98 13.54 -24.04 -3.40
CA PHE A 98 12.96 -22.92 -2.62
C PHE A 98 11.47 -22.74 -2.89
N SER A 99 10.67 -22.76 -1.82
CA SER A 99 9.27 -22.33 -1.90
C SER A 99 9.19 -20.88 -2.38
N LYS A 100 8.18 -20.56 -3.21
CA LYS A 100 7.96 -19.19 -3.73
C LYS A 100 7.76 -18.16 -2.60
N PHE A 101 7.24 -18.58 -1.46
CA PHE A 101 7.18 -17.76 -0.26
C PHE A 101 8.58 -17.35 0.23
N ASN A 102 9.51 -18.32 0.36
CA ASN A 102 10.89 -18.04 0.75
C ASN A 102 11.62 -17.17 -0.28
N LEU A 103 11.35 -17.35 -1.58
CA LEU A 103 11.87 -16.47 -2.63
C LEU A 103 11.38 -15.02 -2.45
N SER A 104 10.10 -14.82 -2.12
CA SER A 104 9.54 -13.49 -1.86
C SER A 104 10.24 -12.79 -0.68
N ILE A 105 10.53 -13.54 0.39
CA ILE A 105 11.28 -13.02 1.55
C ILE A 105 12.72 -12.69 1.16
N LYS A 106 13.41 -13.59 0.45
CA LYS A 106 14.79 -13.37 -0.02
C LYS A 106 14.89 -12.17 -0.95
N ALA A 107 13.89 -11.96 -1.82
CA ALA A 107 13.82 -10.79 -2.69
C ALA A 107 13.88 -9.50 -1.86
N LEU A 108 13.03 -9.39 -0.83
CA LEU A 108 13.00 -8.22 0.04
C LEU A 108 14.24 -8.09 0.94
N ALA A 109 14.74 -9.19 1.49
CA ALA A 109 15.95 -9.19 2.33
C ALA A 109 17.21 -8.82 1.53
N GLY A 110 17.21 -9.12 0.23
CA GLY A 110 18.32 -8.85 -0.68
C GLY A 110 18.28 -7.47 -1.34
N ILE A 111 17.42 -6.56 -0.89
CA ILE A 111 17.33 -5.17 -1.40
C ILE A 111 18.66 -4.45 -1.15
N ASN A 112 19.22 -3.89 -2.21
CA ASN A 112 20.36 -2.98 -2.16
C ASN A 112 20.19 -1.87 -3.20
N PHE A 113 21.07 -0.87 -3.16
CA PHE A 113 20.98 0.27 -4.08
C PHE A 113 21.07 -0.15 -5.56
N THR A 114 21.95 -1.10 -5.89
CA THR A 114 22.14 -1.58 -7.26
C THR A 114 20.88 -2.24 -7.83
N LYS A 115 20.24 -3.14 -7.07
CA LYS A 115 19.00 -3.80 -7.48
C LYS A 115 17.82 -2.85 -7.53
N LEU A 116 17.76 -1.87 -6.62
CA LEU A 116 16.75 -0.82 -6.68
C LEU A 116 16.92 0.00 -7.96
N ALA A 117 18.14 0.40 -8.29
CA ALA A 117 18.43 1.12 -9.53
C ALA A 117 18.05 0.30 -10.77
N ALA A 118 18.39 -1.00 -10.80
CA ALA A 118 17.99 -1.90 -11.88
C ALA A 118 16.46 -2.02 -12.00
N TYR A 119 15.76 -2.16 -10.87
CA TYR A 119 14.30 -2.18 -10.83
C TYR A 119 13.68 -0.88 -11.36
N PHE A 120 14.24 0.29 -11.01
CA PHE A 120 13.76 1.57 -11.54
C PHE A 120 13.92 1.64 -13.07
N GLN A 121 15.08 1.24 -13.58
CA GLN A 121 15.33 1.20 -15.03
C GLN A 121 14.38 0.23 -15.74
N TYR A 122 14.20 -0.96 -15.18
CA TYR A 122 13.23 -1.94 -15.69
C TYR A 122 11.80 -1.38 -15.68
N THR A 123 11.41 -0.73 -14.59
CA THR A 123 10.06 -0.15 -14.45
C THR A 123 9.83 0.94 -15.47
N ILE A 124 10.78 1.87 -15.65
CA ILE A 124 10.66 2.96 -16.63
C ILE A 124 10.54 2.40 -18.06
N LYS A 125 11.35 1.39 -18.39
CA LYS A 125 11.35 0.80 -19.73
C LYS A 125 10.07 0.01 -20.05
N ASN A 126 9.52 -0.68 -19.05
CA ASN A 126 8.37 -1.56 -19.23
C ASN A 126 7.05 -0.97 -18.71
N TYR A 127 7.06 0.30 -18.31
CA TYR A 127 5.86 0.96 -17.79
C TYR A 127 4.80 1.04 -18.88
N ASN A 128 3.67 0.38 -18.66
CA ASN A 128 2.58 0.33 -19.63
C ASN A 128 1.36 1.11 -19.14
N PHE A 129 0.37 1.26 -20.02
CA PHE A 129 -0.88 1.94 -19.69
C PHE A 129 -1.63 1.25 -18.54
N LEU A 130 -1.58 -0.08 -18.45
CA LEU A 130 -2.23 -0.83 -17.37
C LEU A 130 -1.62 -0.48 -16.00
N ASP A 131 -0.30 -0.36 -15.91
CA ASP A 131 0.40 0.01 -14.68
C ASP A 131 -0.01 1.40 -14.19
N PHE A 132 -0.14 2.34 -15.12
CA PHE A 132 -0.68 3.67 -14.84
C PHE A 132 -2.12 3.59 -14.35
N PHE A 133 -2.97 2.85 -15.06
CA PHE A 133 -4.39 2.70 -14.73
C PHE A 133 -4.59 2.08 -13.34
N TRP A 134 -3.90 0.99 -13.01
CA TRP A 134 -3.99 0.34 -11.71
C TRP A 134 -3.45 1.19 -10.57
N SER A 135 -2.35 1.92 -10.82
CA SER A 135 -1.81 2.88 -9.85
C SER A 135 -2.81 4.01 -9.59
N LEU A 136 -3.45 4.54 -10.64
CA LEU A 136 -4.48 5.57 -10.53
C LEU A 136 -5.71 5.06 -9.76
N LEU A 137 -6.16 3.85 -10.04
CA LEU A 137 -7.27 3.24 -9.31
C LEU A 137 -6.94 3.04 -7.83
N ALA A 138 -5.71 2.63 -7.49
CA ALA A 138 -5.27 2.53 -6.10
C ALA A 138 -5.34 3.88 -5.37
N ILE A 139 -4.86 4.95 -6.01
CA ILE A 139 -4.92 6.33 -5.49
C ILE A 139 -6.36 6.76 -5.25
N VAL A 140 -7.22 6.61 -6.26
CA VAL A 140 -8.63 7.01 -6.20
C VAL A 140 -9.32 6.22 -5.10
N THR A 141 -9.07 4.91 -5.02
CA THR A 141 -9.66 4.03 -4.00
C THR A 141 -9.21 4.42 -2.59
N ALA A 142 -7.92 4.70 -2.38
CA ALA A 142 -7.40 5.16 -1.09
C ALA A 142 -8.05 6.49 -0.67
N PHE A 143 -8.16 7.43 -1.61
CA PHE A 143 -8.72 8.74 -1.38
C PHE A 143 -10.23 8.72 -1.11
N VAL A 144 -10.99 7.93 -1.87
CA VAL A 144 -12.43 7.80 -1.68
C VAL A 144 -12.73 7.15 -0.33
N ASN A 145 -12.02 6.07 0.03
CA ASN A 145 -12.27 5.37 1.28
C ASN A 145 -11.87 6.17 2.51
N SER A 146 -10.75 6.90 2.46
CA SER A 146 -10.35 7.80 3.55
C SER A 146 -11.42 8.88 3.81
N ARG A 147 -12.05 9.40 2.76
CA ARG A 147 -13.07 10.46 2.84
C ARG A 147 -14.46 9.96 3.23
N ARG A 148 -14.86 8.77 2.80
CA ARG A 148 -16.21 8.23 3.02
C ARG A 148 -16.52 8.11 4.52
N VAL A 149 -15.63 7.48 5.29
CA VAL A 149 -15.83 7.27 6.74
C VAL A 149 -15.66 8.58 7.52
N SER A 150 -14.78 9.47 7.06
CA SER A 150 -14.63 10.84 7.58
C SER A 150 -15.96 11.60 7.57
N LYS A 151 -16.74 11.49 6.48
CA LYS A 151 -18.06 12.15 6.37
C LYS A 151 -19.04 11.64 7.43
N TYR A 152 -19.12 10.31 7.64
CA TYR A 152 -19.98 9.71 8.65
C TYR A 152 -19.56 10.07 10.07
N LYS A 153 -18.26 10.00 10.39
CA LYS A 153 -17.74 10.42 11.70
C LYS A 153 -18.05 11.89 11.98
N LYS A 154 -17.83 12.79 11.02
CA LYS A 154 -18.19 14.21 11.15
C LYS A 154 -19.68 14.41 11.42
N ALA A 155 -20.56 13.68 10.74
CA ALA A 155 -22.01 13.73 10.98
C ALA A 155 -22.36 13.27 12.40
N LEU A 156 -21.78 12.16 12.86
CA LEU A 156 -21.97 11.64 14.22
C LEU A 156 -21.50 12.64 15.29
N TYR A 157 -20.36 13.29 15.09
CA TYR A 157 -19.86 14.32 16.01
C TYR A 157 -20.82 15.52 16.09
N ARG A 158 -21.33 16.00 14.95
CA ARG A 158 -22.33 17.09 14.93
C ARG A 158 -23.62 16.69 15.64
N PHE A 159 -24.06 15.46 15.46
CA PHE A 159 -25.23 14.92 16.15
C PHE A 159 -25.03 14.87 17.67
N LYS A 160 -23.89 14.33 18.15
CA LYS A 160 -23.55 14.31 19.58
C LYS A 160 -23.44 15.72 20.19
N GLN A 161 -22.92 16.70 19.44
CA GLN A 161 -22.86 18.09 19.90
C GLN A 161 -24.26 18.69 20.08
N ARG A 162 -25.20 18.41 19.17
CA ARG A 162 -26.60 18.86 19.30
C ARG A 162 -27.31 18.24 20.50
N LEU A 163 -26.98 17.00 20.87
CA LEU A 163 -27.56 16.33 22.04
C LEU A 163 -27.00 16.83 23.37
N ARG A 164 -25.75 17.29 23.43
CA ARG A 164 -25.13 17.85 24.66
C ARG A 164 -25.44 19.32 24.91
N GLY A 165 -25.92 20.03 23.90
CA GLY A 165 -26.36 21.44 24.01
C GLY A 165 -27.83 21.61 24.37
N ARG A 166 -28.54 20.49 24.64
CA ARG A 166 -29.86 20.43 25.27
C ARG A 166 -29.68 19.77 26.64
#